data_AF-F3G4L6-F1
#
_entry.id   AF-F3G4L6-F1
#
_cell.length_a   1.000
_cell.length_b   1.000
_cell.length_c   1.000
_cell.angle_alpha   90.00
_cell.angle_beta   90.00
_cell.angle_gamma   90.00
#
_symmetry.space_group_name_H-M   'P 1'
#
loop_
_entity.id
_entity.type
_entity.pdbx_description
1 polymer ?
#
loop_
_entity_poly.entity_id
_entity_poly.type
_entity_poly.pdbx_seq_one_letter_code
_entity_poly.pdbx_strand_id
1 'polypeptide(L)'
;VAGGLLMAVVLVAFAVIGAQIGVQRLHDLGWSGWLLLLTMVPFVGSVFPFLMILLPGTKGPNAFGPPSPPNSRGVKTLAVLWVLLIPIVVIGLTAGGGGMLRDELELQTDEYEQSLPYDDEESRDSALTAPADVNIESEEQSDK
;
A
#
# COMPACT_ATOMS: atom_id res chain seq x y z
N VAL A 1 8.01 -10.96 -17.34
CA VAL A 1 7.03 -12.07 -17.52
C VAL A 1 7.12 -13.10 -16.40
N ALA A 2 8.29 -13.70 -16.12
CA ALA A 2 8.43 -14.73 -15.08
C ALA A 2 8.00 -14.28 -13.66
N GLY A 3 8.39 -13.08 -13.23
CA GLY A 3 7.97 -12.54 -11.92
C GLY A 3 6.45 -12.35 -11.79
N GLY A 4 5.79 -11.88 -12.85
CA GLY A 4 4.34 -11.71 -12.87
C GLY A 4 3.58 -13.05 -12.80
N LEU A 5 4.07 -14.08 -13.49
CA LEU A 5 3.50 -15.43 -13.41
C LEU A 5 3.67 -16.03 -12.01
N LEU A 6 4.85 -15.90 -11.40
CA LEU A 6 5.09 -16.36 -10.03
C LEU A 6 4.14 -15.66 -9.06
N MET A 7 4.01 -14.34 -9.18
CA MET A 7 3.10 -13.54 -8.36
C MET A 7 1.65 -14.04 -8.51
N ALA A 8 1.17 -14.24 -9.74
CA ALA A 8 -0.18 -14.73 -10.00
C ALA A 8 -0.43 -16.11 -9.34
N VAL A 9 0.53 -17.04 -9.42
CA VAL A 9 0.44 -18.34 -8.75
C VAL A 9 0.34 -18.18 -7.24
N VAL A 10 1.17 -17.32 -6.66
CA VAL A 10 1.14 -17.04 -5.22
C VAL A 10 -0.22 -16.47 -4.81
N LEU A 11 -0.76 -15.48 -5.55
CA LEU A 11 -2.08 -14.92 -5.28
C LEU A 11 -3.20 -15.96 -5.32
N VAL A 12 -3.21 -16.82 -6.35
CA VAL A 12 -4.21 -17.88 -6.46
C VAL A 12 -4.10 -18.85 -5.30
N ALA A 13 -2.89 -19.25 -4.90
CA ALA A 13 -2.69 -20.13 -3.75
C ALA A 13 -3.24 -19.50 -2.46
N PHE A 14 -2.93 -18.23 -2.20
CA PHE A 14 -3.47 -17.50 -1.05
C PHE A 14 -4.99 -17.35 -1.12
N ALA A 15 -5.56 -17.07 -2.29
CA ALA A 15 -7.00 -16.95 -2.48
C ALA A 15 -7.71 -18.28 -2.19
N VAL A 16 -7.18 -19.40 -2.68
CA VAL A 16 -7.72 -20.75 -2.42
C VAL A 16 -7.65 -21.09 -0.93
N ILE A 17 -6.48 -20.91 -0.29
CA ILE A 17 -6.32 -21.18 1.14
C ILE A 17 -7.26 -20.29 1.97
N GLY A 18 -7.34 -19.00 1.65
CA GLY A 18 -8.27 -18.07 2.29
C GLY A 18 -9.73 -18.48 2.13
N ALA A 19 -10.12 -18.94 0.94
CA ALA A 19 -11.47 -19.43 0.68
C ALA A 19 -11.79 -20.69 1.50
N GLN A 20 -10.87 -21.65 1.60
CA GLN A 20 -11.03 -22.85 2.42
C GLN A 20 -11.27 -22.48 3.90
N ILE A 21 -10.46 -21.57 4.45
CA ILE A 21 -10.60 -21.10 5.84
C ILE A 21 -11.94 -20.38 6.03
N GLY A 22 -12.32 -19.50 5.10
CA GLY A 22 -13.58 -18.75 5.16
C GLY A 22 -14.82 -19.65 5.09
N VAL A 23 -14.83 -20.64 4.19
CA VAL A 23 -15.90 -21.64 4.10
C VAL A 23 -15.98 -22.47 5.37
N GLN A 24 -14.85 -22.94 5.91
CA GLN A 24 -14.83 -23.65 7.18
C GLN A 24 -15.41 -22.80 8.31
N ARG A 25 -15.08 -21.51 8.36
CA ARG A 25 -15.61 -20.59 9.36
C ARG A 25 -17.13 -20.42 9.25
N LEU A 26 -17.67 -20.32 8.03
CA LEU A 26 -19.11 -20.27 7.81
C LEU A 26 -19.80 -21.56 8.23
N HIS A 27 -19.19 -22.71 7.95
CA HIS A 27 -19.69 -24.00 8.40
C HIS A 27 -19.65 -24.13 9.93
N ASP A 28 -18.64 -23.61 10.62
CA ASP A 28 -18.59 -23.57 12.09
C ASP A 28 -19.76 -22.75 12.68
N LEU A 29 -20.21 -21.72 11.96
CA LEU A 29 -21.41 -20.91 12.29
C LEU A 29 -22.72 -21.59 11.89
N GLY A 30 -22.67 -22.72 11.17
CA GLY A 30 -23.84 -23.42 10.64
C GLY A 30 -24.45 -22.77 9.40
N TRP A 31 -23.70 -21.92 8.70
CA TRP A 31 -24.15 -21.22 7.50
C TRP A 31 -23.55 -21.82 6.22
N SER A 32 -24.17 -21.52 5.07
CA SER A 32 -23.66 -21.96 3.76
C SER A 32 -22.34 -21.28 3.41
N GLY A 33 -21.36 -22.05 2.93
CA GLY A 33 -20.08 -21.53 2.43
C GLY A 33 -20.22 -20.53 1.28
N TRP A 34 -21.33 -20.57 0.53
CA TRP A 34 -21.64 -19.60 -0.52
C TRP A 34 -21.77 -18.16 0.00
N LEU A 35 -22.06 -17.96 1.28
CA LEU A 35 -22.08 -16.63 1.89
C LEU A 35 -20.70 -15.96 1.86
N LEU A 36 -19.61 -16.71 1.62
CA LEU A 36 -18.28 -16.13 1.44
C LEU A 36 -18.23 -15.16 0.25
N LEU A 37 -19.08 -15.35 -0.77
CA LEU A 37 -19.19 -14.43 -1.90
C LEU A 37 -19.62 -13.01 -1.49
N LEU A 38 -20.25 -12.83 -0.33
CA LEU A 38 -20.56 -11.51 0.22
C LEU A 38 -19.31 -10.67 0.50
N THR A 39 -18.15 -11.31 0.67
CA THR A 39 -16.85 -10.60 0.80
C THR A 39 -16.45 -9.85 -0.47
N MET A 40 -17.00 -10.22 -1.63
CA MET A 40 -16.76 -9.55 -2.92
C MET A 40 -17.70 -8.37 -3.16
N VAL A 41 -18.75 -8.21 -2.36
CA VAL A 41 -19.70 -7.10 -2.49
C VAL A 41 -19.12 -5.88 -1.75
N PRO A 42 -18.98 -4.71 -2.39
CA PRO A 42 -18.50 -3.50 -1.72
C PRO A 42 -19.35 -3.16 -0.49
N PHE A 43 -18.73 -2.59 0.55
CA PHE A 43 -19.31 -2.27 1.88
C PHE A 43 -19.78 -3.48 2.70
N VAL A 44 -20.48 -4.45 2.10
CA VAL A 44 -20.84 -5.70 2.78
C VAL A 44 -19.57 -6.49 3.10
N GLY A 45 -18.67 -6.60 2.13
CA GLY A 45 -17.42 -7.33 2.27
C GLY A 45 -16.41 -6.68 3.22
N SER A 46 -16.58 -5.39 3.57
CA SER A 46 -15.79 -4.79 4.64
C SER A 46 -16.33 -5.12 6.02
N VAL A 47 -17.65 -5.29 6.19
CA VAL A 47 -18.28 -5.55 7.50
C VAL A 47 -18.43 -7.05 7.80
N PHE A 48 -18.77 -7.85 6.78
CA PHE A 48 -19.08 -9.27 6.92
C PHE A 48 -17.94 -10.11 7.54
N PRO A 49 -16.64 -9.90 7.21
CA PRO A 49 -15.55 -10.60 7.87
C PRO A 49 -15.48 -10.35 9.38
N PHE A 50 -15.77 -9.13 9.84
CA PHE A 50 -15.81 -8.83 11.27
C PHE A 50 -16.94 -9.60 11.95
N LEU A 51 -18.11 -9.66 11.32
CA LEU A 51 -19.23 -10.46 11.82
C LEU A 51 -18.82 -11.92 11.98
N MET A 52 -18.15 -12.51 10.98
CA MET A 52 -17.63 -13.88 11.05
C MET A 52 -16.60 -14.09 12.17
N ILE A 53 -15.78 -13.10 12.48
CA ILE A 53 -14.76 -13.19 13.55
C ILE A 53 -15.41 -13.06 14.94
N LEU A 54 -16.38 -12.16 15.09
CA LEU A 54 -16.98 -11.82 16.37
C LEU A 54 -18.02 -12.84 16.85
N LEU A 55 -18.76 -13.46 15.93
CA LEU A 55 -19.83 -14.40 16.32
C LEU A 55 -19.27 -15.73 16.85
N PRO A 56 -19.81 -16.28 17.94
CA PRO A 56 -19.46 -17.61 18.39
C PRO A 56 -19.95 -18.67 17.40
N GLY A 57 -19.17 -19.74 17.24
CA GLY A 57 -19.59 -20.92 16.49
C GLY A 57 -20.71 -21.70 17.16
N THR A 58 -21.26 -22.67 16.43
CA THR A 58 -22.27 -23.60 16.95
C THR A 58 -21.68 -24.52 18.04
N LYS A 59 -22.38 -24.71 19.16
CA LYS A 59 -21.90 -25.49 20.33
C LYS A 59 -22.11 -27.00 20.20
N GLY A 60 -22.91 -27.44 19.24
CA GLY A 60 -23.24 -28.85 18.99
C GLY A 60 -23.09 -29.20 17.52
N PRO A 61 -23.38 -30.45 17.14
CA PRO A 61 -23.35 -30.87 15.74
C PRO A 61 -24.25 -30.00 14.88
N ASN A 62 -23.76 -29.64 13.70
CA ASN A 62 -24.53 -28.90 12.70
C ASN A 62 -24.60 -29.70 11.38
N ALA A 63 -25.20 -29.13 10.34
CA ALA A 63 -25.35 -29.79 9.04
C ALA A 63 -24.01 -30.14 8.34
N PHE A 64 -22.90 -29.58 8.81
CA PHE A 64 -21.55 -29.78 8.30
C PHE A 64 -20.69 -30.67 9.21
N GLY A 65 -21.24 -31.17 10.31
CA GLY A 65 -20.59 -32.15 11.19
C GLY A 65 -20.44 -31.68 12.64
N PRO A 66 -19.73 -32.48 13.47
CA PRO A 66 -19.42 -32.12 14.85
C PRO A 66 -18.38 -30.99 14.92
N PRO A 67 -18.34 -30.23 16.03
CA PRO A 67 -17.36 -29.17 16.21
C PRO A 67 -15.93 -29.71 16.25
N SER A 68 -14.98 -28.93 15.75
CA SER A 68 -13.57 -29.29 15.74
C SER A 68 -13.02 -29.53 17.16
N PRO A 69 -12.10 -30.48 17.34
CA PRO A 69 -11.47 -30.73 18.63
C PRO A 69 -10.69 -29.49 19.12
N PRO A 70 -10.52 -29.33 20.44
CA PRO A 70 -9.84 -28.16 21.00
C PRO A 70 -8.37 -28.08 20.56
N ASN A 71 -7.92 -26.86 20.24
CA ASN A 71 -6.54 -26.60 19.83
C ASN A 71 -5.51 -27.04 20.90
N SER A 72 -4.42 -27.67 20.45
CA SER A 72 -3.33 -28.11 21.31
C SER A 72 -2.59 -26.92 21.96
N ARG A 73 -1.85 -27.19 23.05
CA ARG A 73 -1.06 -26.15 23.75
C ARG A 73 -0.02 -25.50 22.82
N GLY A 74 0.60 -26.29 21.95
CA GLY A 74 1.58 -25.81 20.97
C GLY A 74 0.98 -24.84 19.95
N VAL A 75 -0.22 -25.15 19.44
CA VAL A 75 -0.94 -24.25 18.52
C VAL A 75 -1.26 -22.94 19.21
N LYS A 76 -1.70 -22.98 20.47
CA LYS A 76 -1.98 -21.77 21.26
C LYS A 76 -0.72 -20.95 21.49
N THR A 77 0.42 -21.56 21.84
CA THR A 77 1.67 -20.82 22.04
C THR A 77 2.17 -20.18 20.75
N LEU A 78 2.12 -20.90 19.62
CA LEU A 78 2.50 -20.34 18.32
C LEU A 78 1.58 -19.20 17.89
N ALA A 79 0.26 -19.34 18.11
CA ALA A 79 -0.69 -18.27 17.83
C ALA A 79 -0.40 -17.01 18.66
N VAL A 80 -0.08 -17.16 19.95
CA VAL A 80 0.29 -16.02 20.81
C VAL A 80 1.59 -15.38 20.34
N LEU A 81 2.63 -16.16 20.02
CA LEU A 81 3.89 -15.63 19.49
C LEU A 81 3.67 -14.87 18.17
N TRP A 82 2.83 -15.40 17.29
CA TRP A 82 2.48 -14.75 16.04
C TRP A 82 1.78 -13.41 16.26
N VAL A 83 0.82 -13.35 17.18
CA VAL A 83 0.13 -12.10 17.55
C VAL A 83 1.07 -11.07 18.18
N LEU A 84 2.08 -11.51 18.94
CA LEU A 84 3.10 -10.63 19.50
C LEU A 84 4.14 -10.17 18.47
N LEU A 85 4.46 -11.01 17.48
CA LEU A 85 5.43 -10.68 16.43
C LEU A 85 4.93 -9.54 15.54
N ILE A 86 3.65 -9.53 15.17
CA ILE A 86 3.07 -8.52 14.27
C ILE A 86 3.35 -7.07 14.74
N PRO A 87 3.01 -6.65 15.97
CA PRO A 87 3.27 -5.28 16.40
C PRO A 87 4.77 -4.97 16.49
N ILE A 88 5.61 -5.95 16.86
CA ILE A 88 7.08 -5.75 16.90
C ILE A 88 7.61 -5.44 15.49
N VAL A 89 7.20 -6.22 14.49
CA VAL A 89 7.60 -5.99 13.09
C VAL A 89 7.05 -4.65 12.58
N VAL A 90 5.80 -4.32 12.88
CA VAL A 90 5.19 -3.03 12.47
C VAL A 90 5.93 -1.84 13.08
N ILE A 91 6.28 -1.90 14.37
CA ILE A 91 7.05 -0.86 15.04
C ILE A 91 8.46 -0.78 14.45
N GLY A 92 9.11 -1.93 14.22
CA GLY A 92 10.44 -1.98 13.60
C GLY A 92 10.46 -1.38 12.19
N LEU A 93 9.46 -1.67 11.36
CA LEU A 93 9.34 -1.12 10.01
C LEU A 93 9.04 0.38 10.01
N THR A 94 8.19 0.86 10.92
CA THR A 94 7.84 2.29 10.99
C THR A 94 8.98 3.12 11.58
N ALA A 95 9.60 2.67 12.68
CA ALA A 95 10.72 3.36 13.31
C ALA A 95 12.01 3.26 12.49
N GLY A 96 12.33 2.07 11.98
CA GLY A 96 13.55 1.83 11.19
C GLY A 96 13.42 2.27 9.75
N GLY A 97 12.35 1.88 9.06
CA GLY A 97 12.11 2.24 7.67
C GLY A 97 11.84 3.74 7.48
N GLY A 98 11.16 4.37 8.44
CA GLY A 98 10.92 5.82 8.42
C GLY A 98 12.19 6.65 8.51
N GLY A 99 13.23 6.18 9.21
CA GLY A 99 14.54 6.83 9.24
C GLY A 99 15.27 6.72 7.89
N MET A 100 15.41 5.50 7.38
CA MET A 100 16.10 5.25 6.10
C MET A 100 15.48 5.99 4.92
N LEU A 101 14.15 6.11 4.88
CA LEU A 101 13.44 6.88 3.85
C LEU A 101 13.72 8.38 3.95
N ARG A 102 13.87 8.92 5.15
CA ARG A 102 14.20 10.34 5.35
C ARG A 102 15.62 10.65 4.88
N ASP A 103 16.57 9.79 5.22
CA ASP A 103 17.97 9.95 4.80
C ASP A 103 18.10 9.93 3.27
N GLU A 104 17.40 9.02 2.60
CA GLU A 104 17.36 8.97 1.13
C GLU A 104 16.70 10.22 0.51
N LEU A 105 15.60 10.69 1.09
CA LEU A 105 14.90 11.89 0.64
C LEU A 105 15.74 13.17 0.82
N GLU A 106 16.49 13.27 1.92
CA GLU A 106 17.42 14.38 2.17
C GLU A 106 18.52 14.40 1.11
N LEU A 107 19.16 13.26 0.84
CA LEU A 107 20.18 13.17 -0.22
C LEU A 107 19.63 13.58 -1.59
N GLN A 108 18.42 13.14 -1.93
CA GLN A 108 17.79 13.50 -3.20
C GLN A 108 17.43 15.00 -3.26
N THR A 109 17.02 15.58 -2.13
CA THR A 109 16.70 17.00 -2.03
C THR A 109 17.96 17.85 -2.16
N ASP A 110 19.05 17.47 -1.47
CA ASP A 110 20.35 18.15 -1.55
C ASP A 110 20.91 18.14 -2.98
N GLU A 111 20.82 16.99 -3.68
CA GLU A 111 21.23 16.88 -5.08
C GLU A 111 20.39 17.79 -5.99
N TYR A 112 19.08 17.84 -5.75
CA TYR A 112 18.17 18.73 -6.50
C TYR A 112 18.51 20.21 -6.28
N GLU A 113 18.68 20.64 -5.02
CA GLU A 113 19.01 22.03 -4.68
C GLU A 113 20.34 22.48 -5.29
N GLN A 114 21.35 21.60 -5.32
CA GLN A 114 22.65 21.88 -5.96
C GLN A 114 22.55 21.97 -7.49
N SER A 115 21.57 21.30 -8.09
CA SER A 115 21.36 21.35 -9.55
C SER A 115 20.61 22.61 -10.01
N LEU A 116 20.00 23.36 -9.08
CA LEU A 116 19.31 24.59 -9.41
C LEU A 116 20.34 25.67 -9.79
N PRO A 117 20.11 26.42 -10.89
CA PRO A 117 20.86 27.63 -11.16
C PRO A 117 20.71 28.60 -9.98
N TYR A 118 21.83 29.14 -9.47
CA TYR A 118 21.79 30.23 -8.50
C TYR A 118 21.04 31.40 -9.13
N ASP A 119 19.95 31.82 -8.51
CA ASP A 119 19.26 33.06 -8.89
C ASP A 119 20.08 34.21 -8.29
N ASP A 120 21.16 34.57 -8.98
CA ASP A 120 21.98 35.72 -8.60
C ASP A 120 21.09 36.96 -8.76
N GLU A 121 20.61 37.52 -7.64
CA GLU A 121 19.87 38.80 -7.60
C GLU A 121 20.64 39.95 -8.30
N GLU A 122 21.96 39.80 -8.49
CA GLU A 122 22.82 40.72 -9.27
C GLU A 122 22.44 40.80 -10.76
N SER A 123 21.80 39.75 -11.29
CA SER A 123 21.33 39.68 -12.69
C SER A 123 20.07 40.52 -12.94
N ARG A 124 19.29 40.81 -11.89
CA ARG A 124 18.05 41.60 -12.00
C ARG A 124 18.33 43.08 -12.24
N ASP A 125 19.39 43.61 -11.65
CA ASP A 125 19.82 45.00 -11.86
C ASP A 125 20.45 45.21 -13.25
N SER A 126 21.07 44.15 -13.79
CA SER A 126 21.63 44.13 -15.15
C SER A 126 20.56 44.04 -16.24
N ALA A 127 19.40 43.41 -15.97
CA ALA A 127 18.27 43.36 -16.89
C ALA A 127 17.48 44.69 -16.97
N LEU A 128 17.64 45.57 -15.97
CA LEU A 128 17.09 46.93 -15.96
C LEU A 128 17.98 47.98 -16.65
N THR A 129 19.21 47.60 -17.06
CA THR A 129 20.20 48.50 -17.70
C THR A 129 20.54 48.13 -19.14
N ALA A 130 19.70 47.35 -19.83
CA ALA A 130 19.79 47.24 -21.29
C ALA A 130 19.60 48.63 -21.92
N PRO A 131 20.59 49.19 -22.65
CA PRO A 131 20.41 50.49 -23.28
C PRO A 131 19.32 50.38 -24.36
N ALA A 132 18.31 51.24 -24.22
CA ALA A 132 17.24 51.41 -25.18
C ALA A 132 17.76 52.26 -26.36
N ASP A 133 18.62 51.70 -27.21
CA ASP A 133 19.11 52.39 -28.41
C ASP A 133 19.28 51.44 -29.60
N VAL A 134 18.17 50.91 -30.09
CA VAL A 134 18.05 50.63 -31.54
C VAL A 134 17.04 51.61 -32.10
N ASN A 135 17.55 52.78 -32.42
CA ASN A 135 16.84 53.88 -33.04
C ASN A 135 16.39 53.47 -34.45
N ILE A 136 15.14 53.75 -34.78
CA ILE A 136 14.58 53.59 -36.12
C ILE A 136 15.22 54.64 -37.03
N GLU A 137 15.98 54.20 -38.03
CA GLU A 137 16.47 55.07 -39.10
C GLU A 137 15.86 54.60 -40.42
N SER A 138 14.78 55.27 -40.79
CA SER A 138 14.26 55.29 -42.14
C SER A 138 15.18 56.17 -43.00
N GLU A 139 15.94 55.58 -43.91
CA GLU A 139 16.42 56.27 -45.11
C GLU A 139 16.18 55.44 -46.38
N GLU A 140 15.33 56.04 -47.20
CA GLU A 140 15.04 55.81 -48.60
C GLU A 140 16.21 56.29 -49.45
N GLN A 141 16.93 55.43 -50.19
CA GLN A 141 17.47 55.83 -51.50
C GLN A 141 18.04 54.66 -52.35
N SER A 142 17.50 54.54 -53.56
CA SER A 142 18.23 54.34 -54.83
C SER A 142 19.17 53.15 -54.98
N ASP A 143 18.81 52.17 -55.81
CA ASP A 143 19.37 52.12 -57.17
C ASP A 143 18.74 51.02 -58.05
N LYS A 144 18.37 51.46 -59.27
CA LYS A 144 18.38 50.76 -60.58
C LYS A 144 17.59 49.48 -60.79
#